data_AF-A0A1I8CBU6-F1
#
_entry.id   AF-A0A1I8CBU6-F1
#
_cell.length_a   1.000
_cell.length_b   1.000
_cell.length_c   1.000
_cell.angle_alpha   90.00
_cell.angle_beta   90.00
_cell.angle_gamma   90.00
#
_symmetry.space_group_name_H-M   'P 1'
#
loop_
_entity.id
_entity.type
_entity.pdbx_description
1 polymer ?
#
loop_
_entity_poly.entity_id
_entity_poly.type
_entity_poly.pdbx_seq_one_letter_code
_entity_poly.pdbx_strand_id
1 'polypeptide(L)'
;MIVKFILFYLVFAISPIECFHDCSKKYVLDKIPLRKLNSPEKFIPKSVQMIKYDFPTDSCSYSNNHAYLYEKSVITMSPIEWHYIFNKTTDPPKCTPPDSEYLGNNLWINLNAKHNVDIEFMDKSKDKTILLAYDVYVTEFKALSMPTEDEFSDRQIKDIRNWFGLDNIFLHDKKLSVSMKLCQVVNVTKIIRSKKVGNVCFNEIPVIVGNRTMFTADGLEVFTSTQVVSCNDKGITACKGRPIIIPLREPTKPCKVMPSSNTFITTILIILVILSLLANIFFIWRERKVHKRELPSYSFENQNSIIREENPLIII
;
A
#
# COMPACT_ATOMS: atom_id res chain seq x y z
N MET A 1 -0.02 9.12 -25.64
CA MET A 1 0.13 9.55 -24.23
C MET A 1 -0.76 8.76 -23.28
N ILE A 2 -2.02 8.48 -23.63
CA ILE A 2 -3.00 7.73 -22.83
C ILE A 2 -2.54 6.30 -22.44
N VAL A 3 -1.87 5.57 -23.35
CA VAL A 3 -1.39 4.19 -23.08
C VAL A 3 -0.32 4.13 -21.99
N LYS A 4 0.54 5.15 -21.85
CA LYS A 4 1.54 5.21 -20.77
C LYS A 4 0.89 5.46 -19.40
N PHE A 5 -0.21 6.21 -19.36
CA PHE A 5 -0.98 6.47 -18.14
C PHE A 5 -1.72 5.21 -17.65
N ILE A 6 -2.26 4.41 -18.58
CA ILE A 6 -2.94 3.14 -18.27
C ILE A 6 -1.93 2.09 -17.76
N LEU A 7 -0.73 2.03 -18.34
CA LEU A 7 0.31 1.11 -17.88
C LEU A 7 0.84 1.45 -16.48
N PHE A 8 0.95 2.75 -16.16
CA PHE A 8 1.34 3.19 -14.81
C PHE A 8 0.26 2.82 -13.78
N TYR A 9 -1.03 3.02 -14.10
CA TYR A 9 -2.13 2.65 -13.20
C TYR A 9 -2.28 1.13 -12.99
N LEU A 10 -2.00 0.31 -14.00
CA LEU A 10 -2.08 -1.15 -13.88
C LEU A 10 -1.00 -1.75 -12.97
N VAL A 11 0.17 -1.13 -12.85
CA VAL A 11 1.23 -1.59 -11.94
C VAL A 11 0.89 -1.28 -10.47
N PHE A 12 0.10 -0.24 -10.20
CA PHE A 12 -0.35 0.09 -8.83
C PHE A 12 -1.66 -0.60 -8.43
N ALA A 13 -2.39 -1.23 -9.36
CA ALA A 13 -3.72 -1.76 -9.09
C ALA A 13 -3.75 -3.15 -8.44
N ILE A 14 -2.64 -3.89 -8.41
CA ILE A 14 -2.63 -5.28 -7.90
C ILE A 14 -1.31 -5.58 -7.17
N SER A 15 -0.98 -4.79 -6.16
CA SER A 15 -0.09 -5.30 -5.12
C SER A 15 -0.98 -5.89 -4.03
N PRO A 16 -1.05 -7.22 -3.85
CA PRO A 16 -1.47 -7.74 -2.56
C PRO A 16 -0.56 -7.08 -1.53
N ILE A 17 -1.13 -6.69 -0.40
CA ILE A 17 -0.32 -6.06 0.63
C ILE A 17 0.42 -7.21 1.30
N GLU A 18 1.57 -7.52 0.73
CA GLU A 18 2.55 -8.40 1.33
C GLU A 18 3.13 -7.59 2.50
N CYS A 19 2.86 -8.05 3.73
CA CYS A 19 3.18 -7.31 4.95
C CYS A 19 4.69 -7.07 5.11
N PHE A 20 5.52 -7.89 4.45
CA PHE A 20 6.96 -7.86 4.60
C PHE A 20 7.65 -6.94 3.59
N HIS A 21 8.60 -6.16 4.09
CA HIS A 21 9.36 -5.21 3.29
C HIS A 21 10.86 -5.22 3.60
N ASP A 22 11.68 -5.14 2.55
CA ASP A 22 13.13 -4.99 2.62
C ASP A 22 13.49 -3.51 2.39
N CYS A 23 13.83 -2.83 3.48
CA CYS A 23 14.22 -1.43 3.44
C CYS A 23 15.70 -1.22 3.03
N SER A 24 16.48 -2.26 2.75
CA SER A 24 17.83 -2.07 2.18
C SER A 24 17.80 -1.50 0.76
N LYS A 25 16.69 -1.74 0.03
CA LYS A 25 16.42 -1.19 -1.30
C LYS A 25 15.31 -0.16 -1.20
N LYS A 26 15.60 1.05 -1.63
CA LYS A 26 14.75 2.21 -1.38
C LYS A 26 14.41 2.93 -2.69
N TYR A 27 13.15 3.28 -2.86
CA TYR A 27 12.67 4.15 -3.93
C TYR A 27 12.27 5.50 -3.35
N VAL A 28 12.73 6.59 -3.95
CA VAL A 28 12.36 7.95 -3.51
C VAL A 28 10.93 8.23 -3.93
N LEU A 29 10.10 8.68 -2.98
CA LEU A 29 8.81 9.30 -3.29
C LEU A 29 9.02 10.80 -3.40
N ASP A 30 8.78 11.37 -4.58
CA ASP A 30 9.01 12.79 -4.82
C ASP A 30 8.05 13.69 -4.03
N LYS A 31 6.79 13.28 -3.83
CA LYS A 31 5.79 14.00 -3.02
C LYS A 31 4.70 13.07 -2.50
N ILE A 32 4.22 13.34 -1.28
CA ILE A 32 3.04 12.68 -0.74
C ILE A 32 1.85 13.63 -0.88
N PRO A 33 0.77 13.24 -1.56
CA PRO A 33 -0.41 14.08 -1.65
C PRO A 33 -1.10 14.17 -0.29
N LEU A 34 -1.31 15.39 0.19
CA LEU A 34 -2.19 15.64 1.35
C LEU A 34 -3.61 15.17 0.99
N ARG A 35 -4.27 14.47 1.91
CA ARG A 35 -5.66 14.06 1.74
C ARG A 35 -6.56 15.30 1.65
N LYS A 36 -7.57 15.22 0.78
CA LYS A 36 -8.68 16.17 0.82
C LYS A 36 -9.69 15.66 1.84
N LEU A 37 -10.15 16.56 2.71
CA LEU A 37 -11.30 16.27 3.58
C LEU A 37 -12.54 16.02 2.70
N ASN A 38 -13.13 14.84 2.85
CA ASN A 38 -14.44 14.55 2.28
C ASN A 38 -15.55 15.13 3.16
N SER A 39 -16.73 15.38 2.58
CA SER A 39 -17.89 15.82 3.37
C SER A 39 -18.20 14.81 4.49
N PRO A 40 -18.33 15.24 5.75
CA PRO A 40 -18.67 14.38 6.89
C PRO A 40 -19.93 13.54 6.68
N GLU A 41 -20.90 14.03 5.92
CA GLU A 41 -22.18 13.36 5.65
C GLU A 41 -22.02 12.01 4.96
N LYS A 42 -20.91 11.79 4.23
CA LYS A 42 -20.67 10.55 3.51
C LYS A 42 -20.22 9.40 4.41
N PHE A 43 -19.83 9.71 5.64
CA PHE A 43 -19.34 8.72 6.58
C PHE A 43 -20.51 8.05 7.32
N ILE A 44 -20.43 6.72 7.40
CA ILE A 44 -21.47 5.87 7.98
C ILE A 44 -20.99 5.38 9.35
N PRO A 45 -21.78 5.54 10.43
CA PRO A 45 -21.44 5.02 11.74
C PRO A 45 -21.47 3.49 11.76
N LYS A 46 -20.48 2.86 12.38
CA LYS A 46 -20.39 1.40 12.52
C LYS A 46 -19.76 0.97 13.84
N SER A 47 -20.18 -0.20 14.30
CA SER A 47 -19.46 -0.98 15.31
C SER A 47 -18.34 -1.75 14.61
N VAL A 48 -17.14 -1.68 15.18
CA VAL A 48 -15.96 -2.35 14.63
C VAL A 48 -15.14 -2.97 15.75
N GLN A 49 -14.52 -4.12 15.49
CA GLN A 49 -13.54 -4.69 16.42
C GLN A 49 -12.14 -4.50 15.84
N MET A 50 -11.31 -3.78 16.57
CA MET A 50 -9.89 -3.62 16.26
C MET A 50 -9.14 -4.83 16.79
N ILE A 51 -8.23 -5.36 15.98
CA ILE A 51 -7.48 -6.57 16.29
C ILE A 51 -6.01 -6.23 16.07
N LYS A 52 -5.26 -6.08 17.16
CA LYS A 52 -3.83 -5.81 17.11
C LYS A 52 -3.09 -7.14 17.25
N TYR A 53 -2.43 -7.52 16.17
CA TYR A 53 -1.62 -8.72 16.10
C TYR A 53 -0.20 -8.45 16.63
N ASP A 54 0.28 -9.33 17.51
CA ASP A 54 1.64 -9.36 18.03
C ASP A 54 2.39 -10.50 17.35
N PHE A 55 3.19 -10.14 16.35
CA PHE A 55 3.94 -11.08 15.54
C PHE A 55 4.96 -11.93 16.34
N PRO A 56 5.76 -11.34 17.26
CA PRO A 56 6.63 -12.09 18.16
C PRO A 56 5.96 -13.26 18.91
N THR A 57 4.78 -13.02 19.48
CA THR A 57 4.09 -14.00 20.32
C THR A 57 3.04 -14.81 19.55
N ASP A 58 2.81 -14.49 18.27
CA ASP A 58 1.76 -15.06 17.43
C ASP A 58 0.37 -14.97 18.09
N SER A 59 0.10 -13.84 18.74
CA SER A 59 -1.12 -13.61 19.52
C SER A 59 -1.85 -12.34 19.04
N CYS A 60 -3.14 -12.25 19.35
CA CYS A 60 -3.96 -11.08 19.05
C CYS A 60 -4.52 -10.47 20.33
N SER A 61 -4.57 -9.14 20.36
CA SER A 61 -5.35 -8.37 21.32
C SER A 61 -6.52 -7.72 20.60
N TYR A 62 -7.66 -7.61 21.28
CA TYR A 62 -8.92 -7.18 20.69
C TYR A 62 -9.46 -5.97 21.46
N SER A 63 -9.98 -4.98 20.75
CA SER A 63 -10.74 -3.89 21.34
C SER A 63 -11.96 -3.56 20.49
N ASN A 64 -13.10 -3.42 21.14
CA ASN A 64 -14.33 -3.01 20.48
C ASN A 64 -14.34 -1.47 20.39
N ASN A 65 -14.70 -0.94 19.23
CA ASN A 65 -14.72 0.50 18.96
C ASN A 65 -15.98 0.90 18.18
N HIS A 66 -16.22 2.20 18.13
CA HIS A 66 -17.13 2.80 17.17
C HIS A 66 -16.31 3.56 16.13
N ALA A 67 -16.74 3.49 14.89
CA ALA A 67 -16.03 4.13 13.80
C ALA A 67 -16.97 4.73 12.77
N TYR A 68 -16.44 5.69 12.02
CA TYR A 68 -17.04 6.27 10.83
C TYR A 68 -16.36 5.68 9.60
N LEU A 69 -17.14 5.12 8.68
CA LEU A 69 -16.64 4.48 7.46
C LEU A 69 -17.03 5.28 6.22
N TYR A 70 -16.06 5.50 5.33
CA TYR A 70 -16.33 6.02 3.99
C TYR A 70 -15.30 5.47 3.00
N GLU A 71 -15.77 4.79 1.95
CA GLU A 71 -14.93 4.09 0.98
C GLU A 71 -13.91 3.17 1.68
N LYS A 72 -12.62 3.49 1.61
CA LYS A 72 -11.52 2.78 2.28
C LYS A 72 -10.99 3.53 3.50
N SER A 73 -11.73 4.47 4.05
CA SER A 73 -11.34 5.22 5.26
C SER A 73 -12.13 4.74 6.46
N VAL A 74 -11.44 4.63 7.59
CA VAL A 74 -12.00 4.32 8.91
C VAL A 74 -11.53 5.41 9.86
N ILE A 75 -12.47 6.05 10.58
CA ILE A 75 -12.13 6.95 11.68
C ILE A 75 -12.68 6.35 12.96
N THR A 76 -11.80 5.87 13.83
CA THR A 76 -12.17 5.34 15.16
C THR A 76 -12.51 6.49 16.11
N MET A 77 -13.28 6.21 17.17
CA MET A 77 -13.70 7.24 18.13
C MET A 77 -12.92 7.22 19.45
N SER A 78 -12.33 6.08 19.82
CA SER A 78 -11.55 5.97 21.06
C SER A 78 -10.36 5.03 20.90
N PRO A 79 -9.13 5.55 20.71
CA PRO A 79 -8.82 6.95 20.42
C PRO A 79 -9.38 7.40 19.06
N ILE A 80 -9.38 8.72 18.81
CA ILE A 80 -9.75 9.27 17.50
C ILE A 80 -8.56 9.09 16.55
N GLU A 81 -8.63 8.11 15.67
CA GLU A 81 -7.57 7.81 14.70
C GLU A 81 -8.15 7.60 13.30
N TRP A 82 -7.44 8.10 12.28
CA TRP A 82 -7.80 7.89 10.88
C TRP A 82 -6.93 6.80 10.27
N HIS A 83 -7.57 5.69 9.88
CA HIS A 83 -6.93 4.57 9.18
C HIS A 83 -7.42 4.42 7.73
N TYR A 84 -6.64 3.68 6.94
CA TYR A 84 -7.03 3.26 5.60
C TYR A 84 -7.20 1.74 5.55
N ILE A 85 -8.28 1.28 4.91
CA ILE A 85 -8.52 -0.13 4.63
C ILE A 85 -7.72 -0.50 3.39
N PHE A 86 -6.77 -1.38 3.63
CA PHE A 86 -5.95 -1.97 2.61
C PHE A 86 -6.68 -3.13 1.94
N ASN A 87 -6.48 -3.28 0.63
CA ASN A 87 -7.08 -4.40 -0.10
C ASN A 87 -6.75 -5.71 0.61
N LYS A 88 -7.73 -6.61 0.60
CA LYS A 88 -7.69 -7.92 1.26
C LYS A 88 -6.31 -8.59 1.13
N THR A 89 -5.63 -8.72 2.27
CA THR A 89 -4.41 -9.51 2.41
C THR A 89 -4.73 -10.97 2.13
N THR A 90 -3.80 -11.69 1.50
CA THR A 90 -4.01 -13.08 1.09
C THR A 90 -3.99 -14.08 2.25
N ASP A 91 -3.44 -13.72 3.42
CA ASP A 91 -3.29 -14.66 4.55
C ASP A 91 -3.29 -13.91 5.90
N PRO A 92 -4.47 -13.64 6.51
CA PRO A 92 -4.54 -13.03 7.83
C PRO A 92 -4.00 -13.97 8.92
N PRO A 93 -3.49 -13.43 10.04
CA PRO A 93 -3.14 -14.25 11.21
C PRO A 93 -4.29 -15.15 11.65
N LYS A 94 -3.98 -16.34 12.18
CA LYS A 94 -4.99 -17.32 12.61
C LYS A 94 -5.99 -16.77 13.64
N CYS A 95 -5.55 -15.80 14.45
CA CYS A 95 -6.39 -15.13 15.46
C CYS A 95 -7.24 -13.98 14.90
N THR A 96 -7.16 -13.71 13.60
CA THR A 96 -7.95 -12.70 12.93
C THR A 96 -9.09 -13.36 12.14
N PRO A 97 -10.36 -12.93 12.31
CA PRO A 97 -11.48 -13.44 11.51
C PRO A 97 -11.24 -13.30 10.00
N PRO A 98 -11.67 -14.27 9.15
CA PRO A 98 -11.38 -14.28 7.71
C PRO A 98 -11.90 -13.09 6.89
N ASP A 99 -12.84 -12.34 7.45
CA ASP A 99 -13.48 -11.16 6.89
C ASP A 99 -12.90 -9.84 7.42
N SER A 100 -11.85 -9.91 8.23
CA SER A 100 -11.16 -8.71 8.71
C SER A 100 -10.34 -8.08 7.61
N GLU A 101 -10.28 -6.75 7.65
CA GLU A 101 -9.51 -5.92 6.75
C GLU A 101 -8.22 -5.47 7.43
N TYR A 102 -7.15 -5.29 6.65
CA TYR A 102 -5.88 -4.81 7.19
C TYR A 102 -5.84 -3.28 7.22
N LEU A 103 -5.33 -2.72 8.31
CA LEU A 103 -5.19 -1.27 8.50
C LEU A 103 -3.74 -0.78 8.49
N GLY A 104 -2.78 -1.69 8.31
CA GLY A 104 -1.36 -1.41 8.46
C GLY A 104 -0.85 -1.75 9.86
N ASN A 105 0.46 -1.93 10.00
CA ASN A 105 1.18 -2.06 11.25
C ASN A 105 0.63 -3.18 12.15
N ASN A 106 0.40 -4.36 11.58
CA ASN A 106 -0.22 -5.50 12.29
C ASN A 106 -1.58 -5.17 12.93
N LEU A 107 -2.26 -4.12 12.49
CA LEU A 107 -3.60 -3.76 12.93
C LEU A 107 -4.61 -4.22 11.89
N TRP A 108 -5.64 -4.88 12.38
CA TRP A 108 -6.75 -5.41 11.59
C TRP A 108 -8.06 -4.86 12.13
N ILE A 109 -9.07 -4.84 11.28
CA ILE A 109 -10.42 -4.41 11.65
C ILE A 109 -11.46 -5.40 11.16
N ASN A 110 -12.28 -5.88 12.09
CA ASN A 110 -13.48 -6.62 11.76
C ASN A 110 -14.67 -5.65 11.70
N LEU A 111 -15.16 -5.43 10.48
CA LEU A 111 -16.28 -4.54 10.20
C LEU A 111 -17.65 -5.18 10.48
N ASN A 112 -17.70 -6.46 10.83
CA ASN A 112 -18.91 -7.24 11.13
C ASN A 112 -19.07 -7.49 12.63
N ALA A 113 -18.36 -6.74 13.47
CA ALA A 113 -18.58 -6.74 14.91
C ALA A 113 -20.03 -6.37 15.24
N LYS A 114 -20.62 -7.09 16.21
CA LYS A 114 -22.05 -7.00 16.55
C LYS A 114 -22.29 -6.38 17.93
N HIS A 115 -21.44 -5.47 18.40
CA HIS A 115 -21.75 -4.72 19.61
C HIS A 115 -22.69 -3.55 19.30
N ASN A 116 -23.58 -3.23 20.25
CA ASN A 116 -24.59 -2.19 20.10
C ASN A 116 -23.93 -0.84 19.78
N VAL A 117 -24.47 -0.12 18.80
CA VAL A 117 -24.07 1.24 18.44
C VAL A 117 -25.21 2.18 18.80
N ASP A 118 -24.90 3.22 19.58
CA ASP A 118 -25.81 4.35 19.75
C ASP A 118 -25.72 5.25 18.51
N ILE A 119 -26.56 4.95 17.51
CA ILE A 119 -26.56 5.65 16.22
C ILE A 119 -26.89 7.14 16.41
N GLU A 120 -27.77 7.49 17.35
CA GLU A 120 -28.14 8.88 17.63
C GLU A 120 -26.93 9.67 18.15
N PHE A 121 -26.20 9.11 19.12
CA PHE A 121 -24.96 9.71 19.62
C PHE A 121 -23.89 9.84 18.53
N MET A 122 -23.73 8.81 17.70
CA MET A 122 -22.78 8.83 16.58
C MET A 122 -23.15 9.93 15.58
N ASP A 123 -24.39 10.00 15.12
CA ASP A 123 -24.80 11.02 14.15
C ASP A 123 -24.66 12.44 14.72
N LYS A 124 -24.96 12.65 16.00
CA LYS A 124 -24.78 13.95 16.68
C LYS A 124 -23.31 14.36 16.81
N SER A 125 -22.39 13.40 16.93
CA SER A 125 -20.96 13.65 17.11
C SER A 125 -20.13 13.56 15.83
N LYS A 126 -20.75 13.13 14.72
CA LYS A 126 -20.11 12.83 13.43
C LYS A 126 -19.24 13.95 12.90
N ASP A 127 -19.83 15.13 12.67
CA ASP A 127 -19.12 16.26 12.05
C ASP A 127 -17.93 16.69 12.90
N LYS A 128 -18.15 16.83 14.22
CA LYS A 128 -17.09 17.21 15.17
C LYS A 128 -15.96 16.18 15.17
N THR A 129 -16.29 14.89 15.21
CA THR A 129 -15.30 13.81 15.25
C THR A 129 -14.49 13.74 13.96
N ILE A 130 -15.15 13.84 12.80
CA ILE A 130 -14.48 13.78 11.49
C ILE A 130 -13.58 14.99 11.28
N LEU A 131 -14.06 16.19 11.63
CA LEU A 131 -13.25 17.41 11.56
C LEU A 131 -12.05 17.34 12.50
N LEU A 132 -12.23 16.85 13.73
CA LEU A 132 -11.14 16.68 14.68
C LEU A 132 -10.11 15.65 14.18
N ALA A 133 -10.56 14.51 13.68
CA ALA A 133 -9.66 13.49 13.10
C ALA A 133 -8.87 14.05 11.91
N TYR A 134 -9.50 14.87 11.06
CA TYR A 134 -8.82 15.53 9.95
C TYR A 134 -7.82 16.58 10.42
N ASP A 135 -8.16 17.38 11.43
CA ASP A 135 -7.27 18.41 11.97
C ASP A 135 -6.03 17.79 12.63
N VAL A 136 -6.22 16.70 13.41
CA VAL A 136 -5.12 15.88 13.94
C VAL A 136 -4.25 15.39 12.78
N TYR A 137 -4.86 14.77 11.77
CA TYR A 137 -4.14 14.28 10.58
C TYR A 137 -3.34 15.39 9.87
N VAL A 138 -3.93 16.58 9.64
CA VAL A 138 -3.25 17.67 8.93
C VAL A 138 -2.12 18.27 9.78
N THR A 139 -2.35 18.44 11.07
CA THR A 139 -1.35 18.98 12.01
C THR A 139 -0.14 18.05 12.08
N GLU A 140 -0.41 16.76 12.22
CA GLU A 140 0.58 15.71 12.23
C GLU A 140 1.34 15.64 10.91
N PHE A 141 0.66 15.61 9.76
CA PHE A 141 1.28 15.64 8.43
C PHE A 141 2.18 16.87 8.23
N LYS A 142 1.75 18.05 8.69
CA LYS A 142 2.55 19.28 8.62
C LYS A 142 3.82 19.17 9.48
N ALA A 143 3.71 18.62 10.69
CA ALA A 143 4.86 18.40 11.56
C ALA A 143 5.93 17.51 10.89
N LEU A 144 5.52 16.50 10.11
CA LEU A 144 6.45 15.67 9.32
C LEU A 144 7.12 16.42 8.16
N SER A 145 6.41 17.38 7.61
CA SER A 145 6.86 18.14 6.45
C SER A 145 7.84 19.25 6.85
N MET A 146 7.98 19.52 8.16
CA MET A 146 8.94 20.47 8.68
C MET A 146 10.34 19.83 8.73
N PRO A 147 11.40 20.58 8.38
CA PRO A 147 12.76 20.16 8.66
C PRO A 147 12.94 19.93 10.16
N THR A 148 13.38 18.74 10.56
CA THR A 148 13.86 18.47 11.91
C THR A 148 15.35 18.18 11.83
N GLU A 149 16.13 18.68 12.79
CA GLU A 149 17.54 18.27 12.95
C GLU A 149 17.64 16.90 13.64
N ASP A 150 16.56 16.47 14.28
CA ASP A 150 16.45 15.22 15.03
C ASP A 150 15.86 14.08 14.19
N GLU A 151 16.42 12.88 14.39
CA GLU A 151 15.87 11.64 13.84
C GLU A 151 14.45 11.40 14.40
N PHE A 152 13.55 10.93 13.54
CA PHE A 152 12.22 10.51 13.98
C PHE A 152 12.32 9.34 14.96
N SER A 153 11.62 9.46 16.08
CA SER A 153 11.39 8.34 16.99
C SER A 153 10.59 7.23 16.31
N ASP A 154 10.76 5.99 16.78
CA ASP A 154 9.98 4.83 16.31
C ASP A 154 8.46 5.07 16.40
N ARG A 155 8.03 5.81 17.42
CA ARG A 155 6.62 6.21 17.59
C ARG A 155 6.17 7.11 16.44
N GLN A 156 6.93 8.14 16.10
CA GLN A 156 6.60 8.99 14.96
C GLN A 156 6.59 8.19 13.66
N ILE A 157 7.59 7.34 13.40
CA ILE A 157 7.61 6.46 12.22
C ILE A 157 6.34 5.59 12.16
N LYS A 158 5.95 5.02 13.29
CA LYS A 158 4.73 4.21 13.42
C LYS A 158 3.47 5.01 13.10
N ASP A 159 3.35 6.21 13.65
CA ASP A 159 2.19 7.08 13.44
C ASP A 159 2.10 7.48 11.95
N ILE A 160 3.25 7.75 11.33
CA ILE A 160 3.38 8.06 9.91
C ILE A 160 2.95 6.89 9.03
N ARG A 161 3.42 5.67 9.34
CA ARG A 161 2.99 4.44 8.67
C ARG A 161 1.49 4.26 8.80
N ASN A 162 0.91 4.47 9.99
CA ASN A 162 -0.54 4.38 10.22
C ASN A 162 -1.31 5.44 9.40
N TRP A 163 -0.84 6.68 9.33
CA TRP A 163 -1.53 7.76 8.60
C TRP A 163 -1.56 7.55 7.10
N PHE A 164 -0.44 7.16 6.51
CA PHE A 164 -0.40 6.77 5.10
C PHE A 164 -1.02 5.39 4.87
N GLY A 165 -1.10 4.61 5.96
CA GLY A 165 -1.40 3.19 5.98
C GLY A 165 -0.38 2.34 5.22
N LEU A 166 0.80 2.88 4.94
CA LEU A 166 1.82 2.18 4.19
C LEU A 166 2.87 1.64 5.17
N ASP A 167 2.89 0.33 5.34
CA ASP A 167 3.90 -0.34 6.18
C ASP A 167 5.29 -0.26 5.58
N ASN A 168 5.38 -0.22 4.26
CA ASN A 168 6.64 -0.17 3.52
C ASN A 168 7.24 1.23 3.42
N ILE A 169 6.91 2.15 4.34
CA ILE A 169 7.56 3.44 4.43
C ILE A 169 8.81 3.37 5.33
N PHE A 170 9.90 3.92 4.81
CA PHE A 170 11.09 4.30 5.57
C PHE A 170 11.29 5.82 5.47
N LEU A 171 11.48 6.47 6.61
CA LEU A 171 11.81 7.89 6.65
C LEU A 171 13.31 8.05 6.70
N HIS A 172 13.85 8.76 5.71
CA HIS A 172 15.25 9.11 5.69
C HIS A 172 15.37 10.59 5.99
N ASP A 173 15.78 10.85 7.23
CA ASP A 173 16.18 12.18 7.66
C ASP A 173 17.45 12.59 6.93
N LYS A 174 17.42 13.80 6.37
CA LYS A 174 18.56 14.50 5.82
C LYS A 174 18.51 15.93 6.34
N LYS A 175 19.07 16.24 7.52
CA LYS A 175 19.41 17.56 8.14
C LYS A 175 18.46 18.77 7.95
N LEU A 176 17.87 18.97 6.78
CA LEU A 176 16.96 20.02 6.36
C LEU A 176 15.70 19.48 5.62
N SER A 177 15.56 18.16 5.43
CA SER A 177 14.41 17.58 4.75
C SER A 177 14.16 16.13 5.14
N VAL A 178 12.89 15.79 5.34
CA VAL A 178 12.45 14.41 5.51
C VAL A 178 12.11 13.84 4.15
N SER A 179 12.92 12.88 3.69
CA SER A 179 12.62 12.15 2.47
C SER A 179 11.92 10.84 2.80
N MET A 180 10.69 10.69 2.33
CA MET A 180 9.99 9.41 2.43
C MET A 180 10.49 8.48 1.34
N LYS A 181 10.87 7.27 1.73
CA LYS A 181 11.31 6.22 0.83
C LYS A 181 10.39 5.01 0.97
N LEU A 182 9.99 4.43 -0.16
CA LEU A 182 9.30 3.15 -0.15
C LEU A 182 10.33 2.02 -0.12
N CYS A 183 10.14 1.10 0.80
CA CYS A 183 10.84 -0.16 0.88
C CYS A 183 10.30 -1.13 -0.17
N GLN A 184 11.19 -2.00 -0.66
CA GLN A 184 10.78 -3.06 -1.57
C GLN A 184 9.88 -4.05 -0.84
N VAL A 185 8.68 -4.29 -1.35
CA VAL A 185 7.82 -5.37 -0.86
C VAL A 185 8.45 -6.72 -1.20
N VAL A 186 8.46 -7.64 -0.24
CA VAL A 186 9.04 -8.99 -0.42
C VAL A 186 8.05 -10.09 -0.09
N ASN A 187 8.05 -11.12 -0.93
CA ASN A 187 7.21 -12.28 -0.72
C ASN A 187 7.87 -13.27 0.24
N VAL A 188 7.36 -13.30 1.48
CA VAL A 188 7.73 -14.31 2.49
C VAL A 188 6.89 -15.57 2.26
N THR A 189 7.59 -16.67 1.97
CA THR A 189 6.97 -17.98 1.72
C THR A 189 6.77 -18.80 3.00
N LYS A 190 7.54 -18.51 4.04
CA LYS A 190 7.49 -19.25 5.31
C LYS A 190 7.99 -18.41 6.47
N ILE A 191 7.27 -18.46 7.59
CA ILE A 191 7.69 -17.89 8.87
C ILE A 191 8.13 -19.04 9.79
N ILE A 192 9.34 -18.97 10.33
CA ILE A 192 9.84 -19.94 11.30
C ILE A 192 9.66 -19.32 12.68
N ARG A 193 8.52 -19.59 13.32
CA ARG A 193 8.18 -19.00 14.65
C ARG A 193 9.20 -19.34 15.74
N SER A 194 9.89 -20.47 15.60
CA SER A 194 11.03 -20.79 16.46
C SER A 194 12.21 -19.88 16.13
N LYS A 195 12.68 -19.11 17.13
CA LYS A 195 13.96 -18.40 17.06
C LYS A 195 15.18 -19.35 17.00
N LYS A 196 14.96 -20.66 17.09
CA LYS A 196 15.98 -21.71 16.96
C LYS A 196 15.88 -22.41 15.61
N VAL A 197 16.99 -22.44 14.86
CA VAL A 197 17.15 -23.22 13.63
C VAL A 197 18.33 -24.18 13.80
N GLY A 198 18.05 -25.48 13.88
CA GLY A 198 19.05 -26.47 14.28
C GLY A 198 19.52 -26.20 15.71
N ASN A 199 20.83 -25.96 15.87
CA ASN A 199 21.46 -25.66 17.17
C ASN A 199 21.76 -24.17 17.38
N VAL A 200 21.32 -23.30 16.47
CA VAL A 200 21.58 -21.86 16.54
C VAL A 200 20.31 -21.14 16.95
N CYS A 201 20.42 -20.24 17.92
CA CYS A 201 19.33 -19.36 18.33
C CYS A 201 19.60 -17.93 17.86
N PHE A 202 18.57 -17.30 17.34
CA PHE A 202 18.60 -15.94 16.80
C PHE A 202 17.84 -14.99 17.72
N ASN A 203 18.24 -13.73 17.72
CA ASN A 203 17.51 -12.72 18.46
C ASN A 203 16.14 -12.43 17.83
N GLU A 204 16.07 -12.45 16.50
CA GLU A 204 14.85 -12.16 15.74
C GLU A 204 14.27 -13.40 15.02
N ILE A 205 13.04 -13.28 14.53
CA ILE A 205 12.29 -14.41 13.97
C ILE A 205 12.78 -14.67 12.53
N PRO A 206 13.23 -15.90 12.22
CA PRO A 206 13.62 -16.24 10.85
C PRO A 206 12.42 -16.35 9.92
N VAL A 207 12.57 -15.82 8.70
CA VAL A 207 11.58 -15.90 7.61
C VAL A 207 12.27 -16.32 6.31
N ILE A 208 11.53 -16.98 5.41
CA ILE A 208 12.04 -17.44 4.12
C ILE A 208 11.51 -16.56 3.00
N VAL A 209 12.41 -15.85 2.33
CA VAL A 209 12.15 -15.00 1.16
C VAL A 209 12.83 -15.63 -0.04
N GLY A 210 12.04 -16.19 -0.96
CA GLY A 210 12.56 -17.04 -2.05
C GLY A 210 13.37 -18.22 -1.50
N ASN A 211 14.67 -18.25 -1.79
CA ASN A 211 15.60 -19.29 -1.33
C ASN A 211 16.53 -18.84 -0.20
N ARG A 212 16.24 -17.71 0.45
CA ARG A 212 17.09 -17.11 1.49
C ARG A 212 16.34 -17.01 2.80
N THR A 213 17.06 -17.23 3.90
CA THR A 213 16.58 -16.87 5.23
C THR A 213 16.90 -15.41 5.48
N MET A 214 15.87 -14.66 5.87
CA MET A 214 15.95 -13.30 6.40
C MET A 214 15.37 -13.33 7.82
N PHE A 215 15.36 -12.18 8.48
CA PHE A 215 14.91 -12.05 9.85
C PHE A 215 13.99 -10.85 9.98
N THR A 216 13.06 -10.92 10.92
CA THR A 216 12.12 -9.85 11.23
C THR A 216 11.88 -9.80 12.73
N ALA A 217 11.73 -8.59 13.26
CA ALA A 217 11.37 -8.38 14.66
C ALA A 217 9.86 -8.33 14.87
N ASP A 218 9.13 -7.78 13.89
CA ASP A 218 7.73 -7.35 14.03
C ASP A 218 6.81 -7.91 12.95
N GLY A 219 7.32 -8.69 11.99
CA GLY A 219 6.52 -9.20 10.89
C GLY A 219 6.28 -8.21 9.76
N LEU A 220 6.97 -7.06 9.78
CA LEU A 220 6.85 -6.02 8.77
C LEU A 220 8.19 -5.79 8.08
N GLU A 221 9.22 -5.38 8.82
CA GLU A 221 10.55 -5.16 8.23
C GLU A 221 11.36 -6.45 8.22
N VAL A 222 11.99 -6.74 7.08
CA VAL A 222 12.96 -7.84 6.96
C VAL A 222 14.38 -7.33 6.77
N PHE A 223 15.32 -8.05 7.36
CA PHE A 223 16.75 -7.77 7.25
C PHE A 223 17.54 -9.06 7.06
N THR A 224 18.72 -8.94 6.43
CA THR A 224 19.55 -10.08 6.03
C THR A 224 20.40 -10.66 7.17
N SER A 225 20.50 -9.98 8.30
CA SER A 225 21.40 -10.37 9.40
C SER A 225 20.79 -10.09 10.77
N THR A 226 20.94 -11.04 11.67
CA THR A 226 20.48 -11.01 13.07
C THR A 226 21.65 -11.30 14.01
N GLN A 227 21.49 -11.01 15.29
CA GLN A 227 22.42 -11.47 16.32
C GLN A 227 22.12 -12.93 16.70
N VAL A 228 23.18 -13.73 16.84
CA VAL A 228 23.09 -15.07 17.43
C VAL A 228 23.13 -14.94 18.94
N VAL A 229 22.18 -15.59 19.63
CA VAL A 229 22.03 -15.56 21.08
C VAL A 229 22.16 -16.95 21.66
N SER A 230 22.42 -17.05 22.97
CA SER A 230 22.39 -18.35 23.65
C SER A 230 20.99 -18.96 23.56
N CYS A 231 20.92 -20.24 23.26
CA CYS A 231 19.72 -21.03 23.39
C CYS A 231 19.44 -21.29 24.89
N ASN A 232 19.09 -20.26 25.65
CA ASN A 232 18.64 -20.42 27.03
C ASN A 232 17.13 -20.65 27.04
N ASP A 233 16.69 -21.73 27.68
CA ASP A 233 15.27 -22.08 27.83
C ASP A 233 14.47 -21.07 28.68
N LYS A 234 15.15 -20.11 29.34
CA LYS A 234 14.53 -19.01 30.10
C LYS A 234 15.37 -17.75 30.01
N GLY A 235 14.89 -16.74 29.28
CA GLY A 235 15.44 -15.38 29.28
C GLY A 235 16.60 -15.18 28.31
N ILE A 236 16.33 -14.49 27.20
CA ILE A 236 17.30 -14.17 26.16
C ILE A 236 18.41 -13.30 26.75
N THR A 237 19.60 -13.87 26.89
CA THR A 237 20.83 -13.13 27.21
C THR A 237 21.58 -12.93 25.89
N ALA A 238 21.65 -11.70 25.40
CA ALA A 238 22.38 -11.39 24.17
C ALA A 238 23.87 -11.72 24.38
N CYS A 239 24.39 -12.68 23.62
CA CYS A 239 25.83 -12.87 23.53
C CYS A 239 26.39 -11.68 22.72
N LYS A 240 27.45 -11.01 23.20
CA LYS A 240 28.18 -9.99 22.42
C LYS A 240 28.90 -10.66 21.24
N GLY A 241 28.15 -11.07 20.22
CA GLY A 241 28.64 -11.65 18.98
C GLY A 241 28.54 -10.63 17.83
N ARG A 242 29.48 -10.69 16.88
CA ARG A 242 29.36 -9.95 15.62
C ARG A 242 28.12 -10.44 14.86
N PRO A 243 27.38 -9.58 14.15
CA PRO A 243 26.29 -10.01 13.28
C PRO A 243 26.84 -11.02 12.27
N ILE A 244 26.26 -12.22 12.24
CA ILE A 244 26.66 -13.26 11.31
C ILE A 244 25.77 -13.12 10.08
N ILE A 245 26.36 -12.74 8.95
CA ILE A 245 25.74 -12.96 7.64
C ILE A 245 25.91 -14.46 7.38
N ILE A 246 24.84 -15.23 7.49
CA ILE A 246 24.89 -16.66 7.19
C ILE A 246 24.67 -16.82 5.68
N PRO A 247 25.70 -17.15 4.87
CA PRO A 247 25.46 -17.68 3.54
C PRO A 247 24.87 -19.08 3.71
N LEU A 248 23.55 -19.20 3.55
CA LEU A 248 22.89 -20.50 3.65
C LEU A 248 23.20 -21.35 2.43
N ARG A 249 23.91 -22.44 2.71
CA ARG A 249 24.14 -23.57 1.82
C ARG A 249 22.79 -24.16 1.38
N GLU A 250 22.66 -24.40 0.08
CA GLU A 250 21.45 -24.91 -0.58
C GLU A 250 20.87 -26.15 0.12
N PRO A 251 19.55 -26.24 0.32
CA PRO A 251 18.91 -27.52 0.57
C PRO A 251 18.92 -28.35 -0.71
N THR A 252 19.47 -29.55 -0.59
CA THR A 252 19.47 -30.61 -1.58
C THR A 252 18.03 -31.00 -1.98
N LYS A 253 17.86 -31.14 -3.30
CA LYS A 253 16.74 -31.68 -4.09
C LYS A 253 15.48 -30.80 -4.25
N PRO A 254 15.09 -30.50 -5.50
CA PRO A 254 13.95 -29.64 -5.81
C PRO A 254 12.64 -30.39 -5.58
N CYS A 255 11.76 -29.82 -4.75
CA CYS A 255 10.33 -30.08 -4.89
C CYS A 255 9.92 -29.56 -6.28
N LYS A 256 9.27 -30.40 -7.10
CA LYS A 256 8.63 -29.97 -8.34
C LYS A 256 7.69 -28.80 -8.00
N VAL A 257 8.11 -27.61 -8.38
CA VAL A 257 7.29 -26.41 -8.35
C VAL A 257 6.16 -26.66 -9.33
N MET A 258 4.95 -26.79 -8.79
CA MET A 258 3.73 -26.71 -9.57
C MET A 258 3.74 -25.31 -10.21
N PRO A 259 3.60 -25.17 -11.54
CA PRO A 259 3.71 -23.87 -12.19
C PRO A 259 2.71 -22.91 -11.55
N SER A 260 3.23 -21.84 -10.96
CA SER A 260 2.41 -20.82 -10.31
C SER A 260 1.42 -20.27 -11.33
N SER A 261 0.16 -20.15 -10.92
CA SER A 261 -0.95 -19.61 -11.72
C SER A 261 -0.70 -18.19 -12.27
N ASN A 262 0.39 -17.55 -11.87
CA ASN A 262 0.85 -16.26 -12.38
C ASN A 262 1.23 -16.29 -13.86
N THR A 263 1.74 -17.42 -14.42
CA THR A 263 2.01 -17.50 -15.86
C THR A 263 0.71 -17.51 -16.67
N PHE A 264 -0.35 -18.13 -16.17
CA PHE A 264 -1.65 -18.14 -16.82
C PHE A 264 -2.30 -16.75 -16.81
N ILE A 265 -2.28 -16.07 -15.67
CA ILE A 265 -2.84 -14.71 -15.52
C ILE A 265 -2.06 -13.71 -16.39
N THR A 266 -0.72 -13.77 -16.39
CA THR A 266 0.09 -12.89 -17.25
C THR A 266 -0.15 -13.15 -18.74
N THR A 267 -0.32 -14.41 -19.15
CA THR A 267 -0.64 -14.75 -20.54
C THR A 267 -2.02 -14.21 -20.94
N ILE A 268 -3.03 -14.32 -20.07
CA ILE A 268 -4.37 -13.75 -20.32
C ILE A 268 -4.30 -12.23 -20.46
N LEU A 269 -3.58 -11.54 -19.57
CA LEU A 269 -3.43 -10.08 -19.65
C LEU A 269 -2.73 -9.64 -20.94
N ILE A 270 -1.69 -10.36 -21.37
CA ILE A 270 -1.00 -10.11 -22.64
C ILE A 270 -1.97 -10.29 -23.82
N ILE A 271 -2.77 -11.37 -23.82
CA ILE A 271 -3.78 -11.62 -24.87
C ILE A 271 -4.81 -10.49 -24.92
N LEU A 272 -5.32 -10.02 -23.77
CA LEU A 272 -6.30 -8.92 -23.72
C LEU A 272 -5.73 -7.61 -24.26
N VAL A 273 -4.45 -7.30 -23.97
CA VAL A 273 -3.76 -6.13 -24.53
C VAL A 273 -3.60 -6.25 -26.04
N ILE A 274 -3.19 -7.43 -26.53
CA ILE A 274 -3.07 -7.69 -27.98
C ILE A 274 -4.43 -7.55 -28.68
N LEU A 275 -5.49 -8.14 -28.13
CA LEU A 275 -6.84 -8.04 -28.68
C LEU A 275 -7.34 -6.58 -28.72
N SER A 276 -7.07 -5.79 -27.68
CA SER A 276 -7.39 -4.36 -27.64
C SER A 276 -6.63 -3.56 -28.71
N LEU A 277 -5.35 -3.86 -28.93
CA LEU A 277 -4.56 -3.25 -29.99
C LEU A 277 -5.08 -3.64 -31.38
N LEU A 278 -5.39 -4.92 -31.60
CA LEU A 278 -5.96 -5.41 -32.86
C LEU A 278 -7.32 -4.78 -33.15
N ALA A 279 -8.19 -4.64 -32.14
CA ALA A 279 -9.49 -3.98 -32.28
C ALA A 279 -9.33 -2.50 -32.67
N ASN A 280 -8.38 -1.79 -32.07
CA ASN A 280 -8.07 -0.40 -32.44
C ASN A 280 -7.53 -0.29 -33.87
N ILE A 281 -6.60 -1.16 -34.27
CA ILE A 281 -6.07 -1.20 -35.65
C ILE A 281 -7.21 -1.49 -36.64
N PHE A 282 -8.07 -2.44 -36.33
CA PHE A 282 -9.24 -2.78 -37.14
C PHE A 282 -10.21 -1.60 -37.28
N PHE A 283 -10.48 -0.88 -36.19
CA PHE A 283 -11.34 0.30 -36.20
C PHE A 283 -10.77 1.41 -37.08
N ILE A 284 -9.47 1.73 -36.94
CA ILE A 284 -8.76 2.71 -37.79
C ILE A 284 -8.77 2.29 -39.25
N TRP A 285 -8.56 0.99 -39.53
CA TRP A 285 -8.60 0.47 -40.90
C TRP A 285 -10.00 0.55 -41.52
N ARG A 286 -11.04 0.27 -40.74
CA ARG A 286 -12.45 0.37 -41.16
C ARG A 286 -12.82 1.81 -41.52
N GLU A 287 -12.51 2.78 -40.66
CA GLU A 287 -12.70 4.22 -40.90
C GLU A 287 -12.04 4.67 -42.23
N ARG A 288 -10.79 4.26 -42.47
CA ARG A 288 -10.07 4.57 -43.72
C ARG A 288 -10.72 3.97 -44.97
N LYS A 289 -11.41 2.83 -44.85
CA LYS A 289 -12.12 2.20 -45.97
C LYS A 289 -13.43 2.90 -46.30
N VAL A 290 -14.12 3.44 -45.29
CA VAL A 290 -15.37 4.19 -45.47
C VAL A 290 -15.08 5.52 -46.18
N HIS A 291 -14.07 6.27 -45.74
CA HIS A 291 -13.71 7.54 -46.38
C HIS A 291 -13.11 7.42 -47.80
N LYS A 292 -12.67 6.22 -48.22
CA LYS A 292 -12.25 6.01 -49.62
C LYS A 292 -13.40 5.84 -50.61
N ARG A 293 -14.66 5.73 -50.16
CA ARG A 293 -15.83 5.58 -51.05
C ARG A 293 -16.62 6.87 -51.29
N GLU A 294 -16.27 7.95 -50.62
CA GLU A 294 -16.97 9.25 -50.73
C GLU A 294 -16.00 10.40 -51.00
N LEU A 295 -15.14 10.24 -52.02
CA LEU A 295 -14.56 11.42 -52.67
C LEU A 295 -15.48 11.81 -53.81
N PRO A 296 -16.39 12.78 -53.63
CA PRO A 296 -17.04 13.43 -54.76
C PRO A 296 -15.94 14.06 -55.62
N SER A 297 -15.99 13.78 -56.92
CA SER A 297 -15.21 14.48 -57.92
C SER A 297 -15.55 15.97 -57.87
N TYR A 298 -14.72 16.74 -57.17
CA TYR A 298 -14.84 18.20 -57.15
C TYR A 298 -14.39 18.71 -58.52
N SER A 299 -15.35 19.07 -59.37
CA SER A 299 -15.09 19.85 -60.57
C SER A 299 -14.62 21.23 -60.14
N PHE A 300 -13.44 21.62 -60.62
CA PHE A 300 -12.91 22.97 -60.49
C PHE A 300 -13.79 23.91 -61.33
N GLU A 301 -14.79 24.51 -60.71
CA GLU A 301 -15.59 25.58 -61.31
C GLU A 301 -15.31 26.89 -60.56
N ASN A 302 -14.28 27.57 -61.07
CA ASN A 302 -14.21 29.00 -61.31
C ASN A 302 -15.09 29.92 -60.43
N GLN A 303 -14.51 30.48 -59.36
CA GLN A 303 -15.00 31.73 -58.76
C GLN A 303 -13.84 32.72 -58.60
N ASN A 304 -13.63 33.47 -59.68
CA ASN A 304 -13.14 34.83 -59.61
C ASN A 304 -14.21 35.73 -58.96
N SER A 305 -13.75 36.82 -58.33
CA SER A 305 -14.49 37.90 -57.68
C SER A 305 -15.04 37.51 -56.28
N ILE A 306 -14.80 38.24 -55.20
CA ILE A 306 -14.85 39.69 -55.02
C ILE A 306 -13.86 40.11 -53.93
N ILE A 307 -13.08 41.15 -54.25
CA ILE A 307 -12.32 42.00 -53.34
C ILE A 307 -13.31 42.81 -52.50
N ARG A 308 -13.18 42.80 -51.17
CA ARG A 308 -13.52 43.99 -50.37
C ARG A 308 -12.69 44.07 -49.09
N GLU A 309 -11.90 45.12 -49.06
CA GLU A 309 -11.37 45.80 -47.89
C GLU A 309 -12.49 46.06 -46.86
N GLU A 310 -12.19 45.92 -45.57
CA GLU A 310 -12.03 47.09 -44.69
C GLU A 310 -11.49 46.68 -43.32
N ASN A 311 -10.86 47.66 -42.69
CA ASN A 311 -9.84 47.60 -41.65
C ASN A 311 -10.45 47.77 -40.22
N PRO A 312 -9.65 47.87 -39.15
CA PRO A 312 -9.98 47.38 -37.81
C PRO A 312 -10.61 48.45 -36.90
N LEU A 313 -11.18 47.99 -35.78
CA LEU A 313 -11.49 48.85 -34.63
C LEU A 313 -10.95 48.25 -33.33
N ILE A 314 -9.92 48.95 -32.83
CA ILE A 314 -9.41 48.93 -31.45
C ILE A 314 -10.34 49.81 -30.61
N ILE A 315 -10.81 49.33 -29.46
CA ILE A 315 -11.23 50.20 -28.34
C ILE A 315 -10.84 49.53 -27.01
N ILE A 316 -9.85 50.18 -26.36
CA ILE A 316 -9.54 50.34 -24.92
C ILE A 316 -9.40 49.08 -24.07
#